data_AF-A0A2X2T4H9-F1
#
_entry.id   AF-A0A2X2T4H9-F1
#
_cell.length_a   1.000
_cell.length_b   1.000
_cell.length_c   1.000
_cell.angle_alpha   90.00
_cell.angle_beta   90.00
_cell.angle_gamma   90.00
#
_symmetry.space_group_name_H-M   'P 1'
#
loop_
_entity.id
_entity.type
_entity.pdbx_description
1 polymer ?
#
loop_
_entity_poly.entity_id
_entity_poly.type
_entity_poly.pdbx_seq_one_letter_code
_entity_poly.pdbx_strand_id
1 'polypeptide(L)'
;MAIRGDVRDVLSQLTPQTKNAQRSEWLQTVSDLQREFPFATPGADNPLMPYGLIKAAAACVDDEAIVTTDVGQHQMWVAQAYPLNRPRQWLTSGGLGTMGFGLPAAVGAALAEPGRKVLCFSGDGSLMMNIQEMATAAENNLDVKIILMNNQALGLVHQQQTLFYQQNIFAATYPGMTDFLTIARGFGLATCDLNQAEDPQAALQEAISRPGPCLIHVRIDADEKVYPMVPPGAANTQMIGE
;
A
#
# COMPACT_ATOMS: atom_id res chain seq x y z
N MET A 1 31.38 14.31 12.00
CA MET A 1 32.15 13.07 11.75
C MET A 1 31.24 12.11 10.98
N ALA A 2 31.72 11.50 9.90
CA ALA A 2 30.96 10.54 9.11
C ALA A 2 31.73 9.20 9.10
N ILE A 3 31.01 8.09 9.24
CA ILE A 3 31.58 6.74 9.17
C ILE A 3 31.12 6.13 7.84
N ARG A 4 32.06 5.71 7.00
CA ARG A 4 31.78 5.03 5.72
C ARG A 4 32.02 3.53 5.90
N GLY A 5 30.98 2.72 5.81
CA GLY A 5 31.04 1.26 5.92
C GLY A 5 29.66 0.63 5.80
N ASP A 6 29.61 -0.71 5.78
CA ASP A 6 28.35 -1.45 5.89
C ASP A 6 27.72 -1.20 7.27
N VAL A 7 26.43 -0.87 7.30
CA VAL A 7 25.74 -0.48 8.55
C VAL A 7 25.71 -1.61 9.57
N ARG A 8 25.66 -2.88 9.14
CA ARG A 8 25.69 -4.03 10.04
C ARG A 8 27.03 -4.12 10.75
N ASP A 9 28.13 -4.02 9.99
CA ASP A 9 29.48 -4.12 10.53
C ASP A 9 29.84 -2.91 11.41
N VAL A 10 29.33 -1.73 11.06
CA VAL A 10 29.49 -0.51 11.87
C VAL A 10 28.73 -0.63 13.19
N LEU A 11 27.46 -1.05 13.15
CA LEU A 11 26.64 -1.17 14.36
C LEU A 11 27.16 -2.28 15.29
N SER A 12 27.61 -3.42 14.76
CA SER A 12 28.17 -4.49 15.61
C SER A 12 29.39 -4.04 16.43
N GLN A 13 30.17 -3.08 15.91
CA GLN A 13 31.32 -2.49 16.61
C GLN A 13 30.93 -1.30 17.49
N LEU A 14 29.94 -0.50 17.08
CA LEU A 14 29.53 0.70 17.79
C LEU A 14 28.65 0.38 19.00
N THR A 15 27.69 -0.54 18.87
CA THR A 15 26.73 -0.86 19.94
C THR A 15 27.40 -1.22 21.27
N PRO A 16 28.45 -2.06 21.33
CA PRO A 16 29.16 -2.34 22.59
C PRO A 16 29.81 -1.12 23.25
N GLN A 17 30.10 -0.07 22.48
CA GLN A 17 30.69 1.18 22.96
C GLN A 17 29.64 2.21 23.41
N THR A 18 28.36 1.98 23.08
CA THR A 18 27.27 2.86 23.52
C THR A 18 26.91 2.60 24.97
N LYS A 19 26.64 3.68 25.71
CA LYS A 19 26.11 3.59 27.06
C LYS A 19 24.60 3.54 27.01
N ASN A 20 24.01 2.62 27.77
CA ASN A 20 22.58 2.67 28.03
C ASN A 20 22.29 3.93 28.85
N ALA A 21 21.42 4.79 28.34
CA ALA A 21 21.03 6.03 28.99
C ALA A 21 19.51 6.13 28.96
N GLN A 22 18.91 6.31 30.14
CA GLN A 22 17.50 6.65 30.25
C GLN A 22 17.31 8.07 29.72
N ARG A 23 16.38 8.24 28.77
CA ARG A 23 16.11 9.53 28.11
C ARG A 23 14.68 9.97 28.42
N SER A 24 14.28 9.89 29.69
CA SER A 24 12.89 10.07 30.10
C SER A 24 12.28 11.40 29.67
N GLU A 25 13.02 12.52 29.77
CA GLU A 25 12.55 13.83 29.30
C GLU A 25 12.29 13.83 27.79
N TRP A 26 13.21 13.27 27.00
CA TRP A 26 13.04 13.15 25.55
C TRP A 26 11.89 12.22 25.17
N LEU A 27 11.77 11.07 25.85
CA LEU A 27 10.66 10.13 25.64
C LEU A 27 9.32 10.77 26.01
N GLN A 28 9.29 11.63 27.04
CA GLN A 28 8.11 12.43 27.37
C GLN A 28 7.79 13.41 26.24
N THR A 29 8.78 14.14 25.70
CA THR A 29 8.57 15.02 24.53
C THR A 29 8.02 14.26 23.32
N VAL A 30 8.55 13.08 23.00
CA VAL A 30 8.03 12.25 21.90
C VAL A 30 6.58 11.82 22.17
N SER A 31 6.26 11.40 23.38
CA SER A 31 4.91 11.03 23.79
C SER A 31 3.94 12.21 23.74
N ASP A 32 4.40 13.42 24.12
CA ASP A 32 3.63 14.65 24.02
C ASP A 32 3.31 14.98 22.56
N LEU A 33 4.31 14.91 21.68
CA LEU A 33 4.15 15.15 20.24
C LEU A 33 3.23 14.12 19.58
N GLN A 34 3.31 12.84 19.95
CA GLN A 34 2.40 11.80 19.44
C GLN A 34 0.95 12.03 19.87
N ARG A 35 0.73 12.65 21.04
CA ARG A 35 -0.61 13.02 21.52
C ARG A 35 -1.12 14.30 20.89
N GLU A 36 -0.24 15.26 20.63
CA GLU A 36 -0.56 16.52 19.97
C GLU A 36 -0.85 16.33 18.48
N PHE A 37 -0.12 15.44 17.81
CA PHE A 37 -0.23 15.13 16.38
C PHE A 37 -0.56 13.64 16.16
N PRO A 38 -1.77 13.18 16.55
CA PRO A 38 -2.17 11.80 16.32
C PRO A 38 -2.33 11.52 14.83
N PHE A 39 -1.93 10.33 14.39
CA PHE A 39 -2.14 9.93 13.00
C PHE A 39 -3.61 9.57 12.75
N ALA A 40 -4.32 10.42 12.00
CA ALA A 40 -5.72 10.19 11.65
C ALA A 40 -5.85 9.06 10.61
N THR A 41 -6.71 8.08 10.89
CA THR A 41 -7.08 7.01 9.94
C THR A 41 -8.60 7.01 9.69
N PRO A 42 -9.12 7.98 8.93
CA PRO A 42 -10.56 8.05 8.63
C PRO A 42 -11.07 6.75 8.00
N GLY A 43 -12.20 6.25 8.49
CA GLY A 43 -12.81 5.02 8.00
C GLY A 43 -11.98 3.75 8.28
N ALA A 44 -11.12 3.75 9.30
CA ALA A 44 -10.29 2.60 9.67
C ALA A 44 -11.07 1.33 10.06
N ASP A 45 -12.35 1.46 10.39
CA ASP A 45 -13.29 0.40 10.72
C ASP A 45 -14.14 -0.06 9.51
N ASN A 46 -14.00 0.61 8.37
CA ASN A 46 -14.75 0.30 7.15
C ASN A 46 -13.83 -0.31 6.07
N PRO A 47 -13.98 -1.60 5.72
CA PRO A 47 -13.15 -2.27 4.72
C PRO A 47 -13.32 -1.74 3.29
N LEU A 48 -14.27 -0.81 3.06
CA LEU A 48 -14.45 -0.11 1.78
C LEU A 48 -13.71 1.25 1.74
N MET A 49 -13.09 1.68 2.83
CA MET A 49 -12.28 2.90 2.91
C MET A 49 -10.79 2.53 2.86
N PRO A 50 -9.88 3.40 2.38
CA PRO A 50 -8.48 3.03 2.16
C PRO A 50 -7.79 2.44 3.40
N TYR A 51 -7.90 3.13 4.54
CA TYR A 51 -7.27 2.67 5.79
C TYR A 51 -7.93 1.41 6.35
N GLY A 52 -9.25 1.31 6.30
CA GLY A 52 -9.98 0.15 6.79
C GLY A 52 -9.73 -1.09 5.92
N LEU A 53 -9.66 -0.94 4.60
CA LEU A 53 -9.29 -2.00 3.65
C LEU A 53 -7.91 -2.59 3.97
N ILE A 54 -6.92 -1.72 4.21
CA ILE A 54 -5.54 -2.14 4.52
C ILE A 54 -5.49 -2.88 5.85
N LYS A 55 -6.14 -2.33 6.90
CA LYS A 55 -6.21 -2.95 8.23
C LYS A 55 -6.95 -4.29 8.19
N ALA A 56 -8.06 -4.35 7.46
CA ALA A 56 -8.84 -5.57 7.29
C ALA A 56 -8.02 -6.64 6.55
N ALA A 57 -7.35 -6.28 5.45
CA ALA A 57 -6.50 -7.20 4.71
C ALA A 57 -5.29 -7.69 5.54
N ALA A 58 -4.68 -6.81 6.34
CA ALA A 58 -3.61 -7.18 7.27
C ALA A 58 -4.11 -8.17 8.34
N ALA A 59 -5.34 -8.01 8.84
CA ALA A 59 -5.93 -8.93 9.81
C ALA A 59 -6.26 -10.32 9.22
N CYS A 60 -6.31 -10.45 7.90
CA CYS A 60 -6.54 -11.72 7.21
C CYS A 60 -5.29 -12.59 7.05
N VAL A 61 -4.11 -12.07 7.39
CA VAL A 61 -2.81 -12.75 7.20
C VAL A 61 -1.95 -12.66 8.47
N ASP A 62 -0.89 -13.44 8.52
CA ASP A 62 0.13 -13.35 9.57
C ASP A 62 1.27 -12.40 9.17
N ASP A 63 2.23 -12.24 10.09
CA ASP A 63 3.42 -11.40 9.93
C ASP A 63 4.38 -11.89 8.83
N GLU A 64 4.17 -13.09 8.30
CA GLU A 64 5.03 -13.67 7.26
C GLU A 64 4.60 -13.25 5.85
N ALA A 65 3.38 -12.73 5.67
CA ALA A 65 2.89 -12.24 4.39
C ALA A 65 3.81 -11.17 3.79
N ILE A 66 3.99 -11.22 2.47
CA ILE A 66 4.73 -10.21 1.72
C ILE A 66 3.73 -9.22 1.15
N VAL A 67 4.06 -7.94 1.21
CA VAL A 67 3.23 -6.87 0.70
C VAL A 67 3.98 -6.18 -0.44
N THR A 68 3.33 -6.05 -1.58
CA THR A 68 3.80 -5.21 -2.69
C THR A 68 2.81 -4.09 -2.96
N THR A 69 3.30 -2.96 -3.48
CA THR A 69 2.41 -1.96 -4.09
C THR A 69 2.92 -1.52 -5.43
N ASP A 70 1.98 -1.00 -6.19
CA ASP A 70 2.25 0.00 -7.19
C ASP A 70 2.53 1.40 -6.58
N VAL A 71 2.39 2.45 -7.40
CA VAL A 71 2.78 3.83 -7.06
C VAL A 71 1.57 4.75 -7.18
N GLY A 72 1.31 5.53 -6.12
CA GLY A 72 0.17 6.45 -6.05
C GLY A 72 -0.33 6.64 -4.62
N GLN A 73 -1.59 7.04 -4.44
CA GLN A 73 -2.16 7.23 -3.10
C GLN A 73 -2.21 5.92 -2.30
N HIS A 74 -2.61 4.81 -2.95
CA HIS A 74 -2.63 3.47 -2.35
C HIS A 74 -1.28 3.05 -1.75
N GLN A 75 -0.17 3.40 -2.41
CA GLN A 75 1.18 3.16 -1.90
C GLN A 75 1.41 3.85 -0.55
N MET A 76 0.98 5.11 -0.45
CA MET A 76 1.16 5.90 0.77
C MET A 76 0.25 5.39 1.89
N TRP A 77 -1.02 5.10 1.61
CA TRP A 77 -1.94 4.53 2.60
C TRP A 77 -1.42 3.20 3.14
N VAL A 78 -0.89 2.31 2.29
CA VAL A 78 -0.26 1.05 2.72
C VAL A 78 0.95 1.31 3.60
N ALA A 79 1.84 2.21 3.20
CA ALA A 79 3.00 2.58 4.01
C ALA A 79 2.63 3.20 5.37
N GLN A 80 1.48 3.89 5.44
CA GLN A 80 0.98 4.53 6.65
C GLN A 80 0.25 3.56 7.60
N ALA A 81 -0.44 2.55 7.08
CA ALA A 81 -1.42 1.77 7.87
C ALA A 81 -1.18 0.26 7.92
N TYR A 82 -0.40 -0.33 7.00
CA TYR A 82 -0.09 -1.75 7.09
C TYR A 82 0.91 -2.00 8.23
N PRO A 83 0.69 -2.97 9.14
CA PRO A 83 1.56 -3.24 10.28
C PRO A 83 2.84 -3.99 9.88
N LEU A 84 3.71 -3.34 9.11
CA LEU A 84 4.99 -3.90 8.65
C LEU A 84 5.95 -4.13 9.83
N ASN A 85 6.38 -5.37 10.03
CA ASN A 85 7.15 -5.79 11.21
C ASN A 85 8.35 -6.68 10.88
N ARG A 86 8.61 -6.98 9.60
CA ARG A 86 9.73 -7.82 9.16
C ARG A 86 10.53 -7.17 8.01
N PRO A 87 11.87 -7.28 7.98
CA PRO A 87 12.64 -6.84 6.82
C PRO A 87 12.27 -7.65 5.58
N ARG A 88 12.31 -6.99 4.40
CA ARG A 88 11.91 -7.58 3.10
C ARG A 88 10.45 -8.05 3.05
N GLN A 89 9.61 -7.56 3.96
CA GLN A 89 8.16 -7.72 3.89
C GLN A 89 7.53 -6.74 2.91
N TRP A 90 8.13 -5.54 2.80
CA TRP A 90 7.60 -4.43 2.02
C TRP A 90 8.37 -4.22 0.72
N LEU A 91 7.73 -4.48 -0.42
CA LEU A 91 8.31 -4.34 -1.76
C LEU A 91 7.59 -3.23 -2.52
N THR A 92 8.25 -2.09 -2.70
CA THR A 92 7.65 -0.94 -3.39
C THR A 92 8.69 -0.14 -4.19
N SER A 93 8.26 0.50 -5.27
CA SER A 93 9.13 1.36 -6.08
C SER A 93 9.19 2.76 -5.47
N GLY A 94 10.26 3.05 -4.72
CA GLY A 94 10.47 4.34 -4.05
C GLY A 94 11.19 5.36 -4.94
N GLY A 95 12.47 5.12 -5.24
CA GLY A 95 13.33 6.13 -5.87
C GLY A 95 12.90 6.56 -7.28
N LEU A 96 12.54 5.61 -8.15
CA LEU A 96 12.05 5.92 -9.49
C LEU A 96 10.53 6.11 -9.55
N GLY A 97 9.79 5.53 -8.60
CA GLY A 97 8.32 5.66 -8.57
C GLY A 97 7.63 5.02 -9.78
N THR A 98 8.02 3.80 -10.15
CA THR A 98 7.51 3.11 -11.35
C THR A 98 6.12 2.51 -11.13
N MET A 99 5.10 3.06 -11.81
CA MET A 99 3.78 2.42 -11.92
C MET A 99 3.88 1.12 -12.74
N GLY A 100 3.11 0.10 -12.38
CA GLY A 100 3.17 -1.25 -12.96
C GLY A 100 4.17 -2.19 -12.26
N PHE A 101 4.84 -1.72 -11.20
CA PHE A 101 5.77 -2.51 -10.39
C PHE A 101 5.08 -3.57 -9.54
N GLY A 102 3.89 -3.27 -9.00
CA GLY A 102 3.28 -4.03 -7.90
C GLY A 102 3.03 -5.50 -8.24
N LEU A 103 2.35 -5.77 -9.35
CA LEU A 103 1.99 -7.13 -9.79
C LEU A 103 3.21 -7.99 -10.17
N PRO A 104 4.13 -7.56 -11.07
CA PRO A 104 5.32 -8.36 -11.38
C PRO A 104 6.23 -8.55 -10.16
N ALA A 105 6.33 -7.57 -9.26
CA ALA A 105 7.05 -7.76 -8.00
C ALA A 105 6.37 -8.82 -7.10
N ALA A 106 5.04 -8.86 -7.07
CA ALA A 106 4.30 -9.88 -6.32
C ALA A 106 4.49 -11.29 -6.90
N VAL A 107 4.50 -11.41 -8.23
CA VAL A 107 4.83 -12.66 -8.94
C VAL A 107 6.23 -13.14 -8.54
N GLY A 108 7.23 -12.26 -8.60
CA GLY A 108 8.60 -12.59 -8.20
C GLY A 108 8.70 -13.00 -6.72
N ALA A 109 8.00 -12.31 -5.83
CA ALA A 109 7.95 -12.64 -4.41
C ALA A 109 7.31 -14.00 -4.14
N ALA A 110 6.19 -14.32 -4.81
CA ALA A 110 5.50 -15.60 -4.66
C ALA A 110 6.35 -16.78 -5.20
N LEU A 111 7.12 -16.55 -6.27
CA LEU A 111 8.08 -17.53 -6.78
C LEU A 111 9.26 -17.75 -5.82
N ALA A 112 9.76 -16.69 -5.19
CA ALA A 112 10.86 -16.76 -4.24
C ALA A 112 10.45 -17.40 -2.90
N GLU A 113 9.20 -17.19 -2.47
CA GLU A 113 8.69 -17.64 -1.17
C GLU A 113 7.31 -18.34 -1.31
N PRO A 114 7.24 -19.56 -1.90
CA PRO A 114 5.96 -20.21 -2.24
C PRO A 114 5.05 -20.53 -1.05
N GLY A 115 5.58 -20.54 0.17
CA GLY A 115 4.83 -20.79 1.40
C GLY A 115 4.17 -19.54 2.02
N ARG A 116 4.47 -18.34 1.50
CA ARG A 116 3.95 -17.07 2.03
C ARG A 116 2.83 -16.54 1.13
N LYS A 117 1.82 -15.94 1.76
CA LYS A 117 0.84 -15.13 1.02
C LYS A 117 1.48 -13.84 0.53
N VAL A 118 1.13 -13.42 -0.69
CA VAL A 118 1.59 -12.15 -1.25
C VAL A 118 0.39 -11.24 -1.51
N LEU A 119 0.33 -10.11 -0.81
CA LEU A 119 -0.70 -9.09 -0.98
C LEU A 119 -0.14 -7.96 -1.87
N CYS A 120 -0.75 -7.77 -3.04
CA CYS A 120 -0.40 -6.71 -3.99
C CYS A 120 -1.46 -5.62 -3.95
N PHE A 121 -1.19 -4.54 -3.22
CA PHE A 121 -2.08 -3.37 -3.20
C PHE A 121 -1.80 -2.48 -4.41
N SER A 122 -2.77 -2.35 -5.32
CA SER A 122 -2.59 -1.60 -6.56
C SER A 122 -3.68 -0.56 -6.75
N GLY A 123 -3.32 0.55 -7.42
CA GLY A 123 -4.28 1.44 -8.06
C GLY A 123 -4.70 0.93 -9.43
N ASP A 124 -5.83 1.41 -9.92
CA ASP A 124 -6.37 1.11 -11.25
C ASP A 124 -5.45 1.52 -12.40
N GLY A 125 -4.92 2.75 -12.37
CA GLY A 125 -3.99 3.23 -13.41
C GLY A 125 -2.68 2.44 -13.43
N SER A 126 -2.16 2.07 -12.26
CA SER A 126 -0.90 1.32 -12.15
C SER A 126 -1.05 -0.14 -12.55
N LEU A 127 -2.13 -0.80 -12.11
CA LEU A 127 -2.39 -2.21 -12.46
C LEU A 127 -2.45 -2.39 -13.97
N MET A 128 -3.09 -1.44 -14.68
CA MET A 128 -3.23 -1.47 -16.13
C MET A 128 -1.90 -1.46 -16.89
N MET A 129 -0.81 -0.97 -16.30
CA MET A 129 0.49 -0.91 -16.98
C MET A 129 1.11 -2.29 -17.21
N ASN A 130 0.85 -3.24 -16.30
CA ASN A 130 1.38 -4.60 -16.35
C ASN A 130 0.31 -5.66 -16.09
N ILE A 131 -0.95 -5.38 -16.46
CA ILE A 131 -2.09 -6.25 -16.18
C ILE A 131 -1.97 -7.64 -16.83
N GLN A 132 -1.18 -7.77 -17.91
CA GLN A 132 -0.92 -9.04 -18.57
C GLN A 132 -0.24 -10.07 -17.65
N GLU A 133 0.45 -9.63 -16.59
CA GLU A 133 1.09 -10.55 -15.62
C GLU A 133 0.10 -11.31 -14.76
N MET A 134 -1.20 -11.00 -14.85
CA MET A 134 -2.25 -11.87 -14.32
C MET A 134 -2.20 -13.26 -14.97
N ALA A 135 -1.86 -13.36 -16.26
CA ALA A 135 -1.61 -14.64 -16.93
C ALA A 135 -0.47 -15.39 -16.24
N THR A 136 0.66 -14.72 -16.00
CA THR A 136 1.82 -15.30 -15.33
C THR A 136 1.46 -15.84 -13.94
N ALA A 137 0.70 -15.08 -13.15
CA ALA A 137 0.24 -15.53 -11.83
C ALA A 137 -0.68 -16.76 -11.91
N ALA A 138 -1.61 -16.79 -12.89
CA ALA A 138 -2.55 -17.89 -13.09
C ALA A 138 -1.88 -19.16 -13.60
N GLU A 139 -1.05 -19.06 -14.63
CA GLU A 139 -0.34 -20.19 -15.25
C GLU A 139 0.60 -20.89 -14.26
N ASN A 140 1.15 -20.13 -13.32
CA ASN A 140 2.02 -20.66 -12.24
C ASN A 140 1.26 -20.95 -10.93
N ASN A 141 -0.06 -20.73 -10.90
CA ASN A 141 -0.92 -20.91 -9.72
C ASN A 141 -0.35 -20.25 -8.44
N LEU A 142 0.13 -19.02 -8.56
CA LEU A 142 0.80 -18.30 -7.47
C LEU A 142 -0.22 -17.73 -6.47
N ASP A 143 0.07 -17.77 -5.17
CA ASP A 143 -0.81 -17.26 -4.11
C ASP A 143 -0.73 -15.72 -3.97
N VAL A 144 -1.02 -15.01 -5.07
CA VAL A 144 -0.99 -13.54 -5.18
C VAL A 144 -2.41 -12.98 -5.04
N LYS A 145 -2.61 -12.08 -4.08
CA LYS A 145 -3.87 -11.36 -3.86
C LYS A 145 -3.73 -9.92 -4.33
N ILE A 146 -4.32 -9.60 -5.48
CA ILE A 146 -4.35 -8.24 -6.01
C ILE A 146 -5.49 -7.51 -5.33
N ILE A 147 -5.17 -6.60 -4.42
CA ILE A 147 -6.14 -5.72 -3.74
C ILE A 147 -6.16 -4.40 -4.52
N LEU A 148 -7.16 -4.26 -5.38
CA LEU A 148 -7.31 -3.15 -6.31
C LEU A 148 -8.15 -2.03 -5.67
N MET A 149 -7.48 -0.92 -5.35
CA MET A 149 -8.09 0.34 -4.94
C MET A 149 -8.45 1.17 -6.18
N ASN A 150 -9.68 0.99 -6.67
CA ASN A 150 -10.14 1.62 -7.91
C ASN A 150 -10.89 2.93 -7.62
N ASN A 151 -10.22 4.06 -7.83
CA ASN A 151 -10.82 5.38 -7.74
C ASN A 151 -11.07 6.04 -9.11
N GLN A 152 -10.90 5.28 -10.21
CA GLN A 152 -11.09 5.77 -11.57
C GLN A 152 -10.24 7.01 -11.88
N ALA A 153 -9.07 7.13 -11.26
CA ALA A 153 -8.21 8.30 -11.36
C ALA A 153 -6.73 7.97 -11.15
N LEU A 154 -5.86 8.81 -11.70
CA LEU A 154 -4.46 8.90 -11.28
C LEU A 154 -4.40 9.67 -9.96
N GLY A 155 -4.84 9.05 -8.86
CA GLY A 155 -5.18 9.71 -7.60
C GLY A 155 -4.12 10.67 -7.04
N LEU A 156 -2.83 10.36 -7.16
CA LEU A 156 -1.77 11.24 -6.68
C LEU A 156 -1.60 12.49 -7.56
N VAL A 157 -1.76 12.35 -8.88
CA VAL A 157 -1.80 13.47 -9.84
C VAL A 157 -3.05 14.30 -9.60
N HIS A 158 -4.20 13.63 -9.41
CA HIS A 158 -5.47 14.26 -9.07
C HIS A 158 -5.31 15.15 -7.82
N GLN A 159 -4.80 14.60 -6.71
CA GLN A 159 -4.53 15.33 -5.47
C GLN A 159 -3.61 16.55 -5.69
N GLN A 160 -2.51 16.40 -6.44
CA GLN A 160 -1.61 17.52 -6.73
C GLN A 160 -2.31 18.62 -7.53
N GLN A 161 -3.11 18.27 -8.55
CA GLN A 161 -3.89 19.21 -9.34
C GLN A 161 -4.96 19.93 -8.49
N THR A 162 -5.64 19.20 -7.59
CA THR A 162 -6.59 19.77 -6.64
C THR A 162 -5.92 20.82 -5.75
N LEU A 163 -4.77 20.50 -5.16
CA LEU A 163 -4.14 21.33 -4.13
C LEU A 163 -3.35 22.51 -4.70
N PHE A 164 -2.66 22.33 -5.83
CA PHE A 164 -1.67 23.30 -6.30
C PHE A 164 -2.00 23.93 -7.66
N TYR A 165 -3.05 23.46 -8.35
CA TYR A 165 -3.42 23.92 -9.69
C TYR A 165 -4.89 24.35 -9.79
N GLN A 166 -5.42 25.02 -8.75
CA GLN A 166 -6.75 25.62 -8.74
C GLN A 166 -7.89 24.63 -9.07
N GLN A 167 -7.75 23.37 -8.65
CA GLN A 167 -8.69 22.30 -8.98
C GLN A 167 -8.85 22.04 -10.50
N ASN A 168 -7.89 22.47 -11.31
CA ASN A 168 -7.87 22.19 -12.74
C ASN A 168 -7.40 20.74 -13.00
N ILE A 169 -8.31 19.80 -12.77
CA ILE A 169 -8.06 18.38 -13.01
C ILE A 169 -7.99 18.12 -14.50
N PHE A 170 -6.85 17.61 -14.97
CA PHE A 170 -6.58 17.40 -16.39
C PHE A 170 -5.84 16.07 -16.62
N ALA A 171 -6.41 15.24 -17.50
CA ALA A 171 -5.86 13.95 -17.92
C ALA A 171 -5.53 12.98 -16.75
N ALA A 172 -6.24 13.11 -15.63
CA ALA A 172 -6.01 12.33 -14.40
C ALA A 172 -7.24 11.52 -13.97
N THR A 173 -8.29 11.44 -14.80
CA THR A 173 -9.53 10.69 -14.51
C THR A 173 -9.90 9.78 -15.68
N TYR A 174 -10.62 8.71 -15.38
CA TYR A 174 -11.14 7.76 -16.36
C TYR A 174 -12.66 7.87 -16.47
N PRO A 175 -13.26 7.56 -17.64
CA PRO A 175 -14.72 7.49 -17.79
C PRO A 175 -15.40 6.34 -17.02
N GLY A 176 -14.64 5.48 -16.33
CA GLY A 176 -15.19 4.44 -15.44
C GLY A 176 -15.76 3.19 -16.12
N MET A 177 -15.39 2.90 -17.38
CA MET A 177 -15.97 1.80 -18.17
C MET A 177 -15.25 0.44 -18.01
N THR A 178 -14.07 0.40 -17.40
CA THR A 178 -13.25 -0.82 -17.32
C THR A 178 -13.77 -1.79 -16.25
N ASP A 179 -14.14 -3.00 -16.66
CA ASP A 179 -14.53 -4.09 -15.76
C ASP A 179 -13.31 -4.97 -15.42
N PHE A 180 -12.63 -4.63 -14.32
CA PHE A 180 -11.47 -5.37 -13.82
C PHE A 180 -11.80 -6.80 -13.38
N LEU A 181 -13.03 -7.08 -12.94
CA LEU A 181 -13.44 -8.41 -12.53
C LEU A 181 -13.53 -9.34 -13.74
N THR A 182 -14.15 -8.87 -14.83
CA THR A 182 -14.24 -9.64 -16.06
C THR A 182 -12.86 -9.86 -16.68
N ILE A 183 -11.98 -8.84 -16.65
CA ILE A 183 -10.59 -8.98 -17.11
C ILE A 183 -9.85 -10.05 -16.29
N ALA A 184 -9.91 -9.99 -14.96
CA ALA A 184 -9.24 -10.95 -14.08
C ALA A 184 -9.77 -12.39 -14.28
N ARG A 185 -11.08 -12.57 -14.44
CA ARG A 185 -11.67 -13.87 -14.82
C ARG A 185 -11.14 -14.36 -16.16
N GLY A 186 -10.95 -13.47 -17.13
CA GLY A 186 -10.38 -13.79 -18.44
C GLY A 186 -8.95 -14.33 -18.37
N PHE A 187 -8.16 -13.87 -17.39
CA PHE A 187 -6.83 -14.40 -17.09
C PHE A 187 -6.84 -15.67 -16.21
N GLY A 188 -7.99 -16.07 -15.68
CA GLY A 188 -8.12 -17.25 -14.82
C GLY A 188 -8.00 -16.99 -13.32
N LEU A 189 -8.06 -15.73 -12.86
CA LEU A 189 -8.04 -15.39 -11.45
C LEU A 189 -9.42 -15.58 -10.81
N ALA A 190 -9.43 -15.95 -9.53
CA ALA A 190 -10.62 -15.76 -8.70
C ALA A 190 -10.90 -14.25 -8.54
N THR A 191 -12.16 -13.87 -8.39
CA THR A 191 -12.52 -12.44 -8.27
C THR A 191 -13.48 -12.20 -7.12
N CYS A 192 -13.29 -11.08 -6.42
CA CYS A 192 -14.16 -10.61 -5.34
C CYS A 192 -14.45 -9.11 -5.55
N ASP A 193 -15.73 -8.71 -5.51
CA ASP A 193 -16.14 -7.30 -5.48
C ASP A 193 -16.66 -6.98 -4.09
N LEU A 194 -15.87 -6.27 -3.29
CA LEU A 194 -16.26 -5.94 -1.92
C LEU A 194 -17.48 -5.00 -1.88
N ASN A 195 -17.71 -4.21 -2.92
CA ASN A 195 -18.82 -3.25 -2.94
C ASN A 195 -20.17 -3.94 -3.16
N GLN A 196 -20.17 -5.18 -3.66
CA GLN A 196 -21.37 -6.00 -3.87
C GLN A 196 -21.51 -7.10 -2.80
N ALA A 197 -20.55 -7.23 -1.90
CA ALA A 197 -20.63 -8.20 -0.81
C ALA A 197 -21.62 -7.73 0.28
N GLU A 198 -22.46 -8.65 0.76
CA GLU A 198 -23.32 -8.38 1.92
C GLU A 198 -22.50 -8.10 3.18
N ASP A 199 -21.40 -8.84 3.35
CA ASP A 199 -20.39 -8.64 4.38
C ASP A 199 -19.00 -8.51 3.72
N PRO A 200 -18.53 -7.27 3.48
CA PRO A 200 -17.23 -7.02 2.88
C PRO A 200 -16.05 -7.58 3.69
N GLN A 201 -16.15 -7.65 5.02
CA GLN A 201 -15.09 -8.18 5.88
C GLN A 201 -14.95 -9.68 5.68
N ALA A 202 -16.07 -10.41 5.70
CA ALA A 202 -16.09 -11.84 5.47
C ALA A 202 -15.64 -12.19 4.03
N ALA A 203 -16.11 -11.43 3.03
CA ALA A 203 -15.72 -11.62 1.64
C ALA A 203 -14.21 -11.40 1.41
N LEU A 204 -13.63 -10.38 2.05
CA LEU A 204 -12.19 -10.13 2.01
C LEU A 204 -11.39 -11.29 2.61
N GLN A 205 -11.80 -11.78 3.80
CA GLN A 205 -11.17 -12.92 4.45
C GLN A 205 -11.22 -14.18 3.56
N GLU A 206 -12.38 -14.47 2.96
CA GLU A 206 -12.54 -15.62 2.07
C GLU A 206 -11.62 -15.51 0.85
N ALA A 207 -11.59 -14.35 0.19
CA ALA A 207 -10.77 -14.12 -1.01
C ALA A 207 -9.26 -14.25 -0.71
N ILE A 208 -8.80 -13.74 0.43
CA ILE A 208 -7.39 -13.87 0.85
C ILE A 208 -7.05 -15.30 1.26
N SER A 209 -7.98 -16.02 1.91
CA SER A 209 -7.76 -17.38 2.39
C SER A 209 -7.75 -18.42 1.26
N ARG A 210 -8.53 -18.18 0.20
CA ARG A 210 -8.61 -19.06 -0.97
C ARG A 210 -7.22 -19.24 -1.61
N PRO A 211 -6.78 -20.46 -1.96
CA PRO A 211 -5.49 -20.66 -2.63
C PRO A 211 -5.51 -20.14 -4.07
N GLY A 212 -4.33 -19.79 -4.59
CA GLY A 212 -4.13 -19.34 -5.97
C GLY A 212 -4.45 -17.86 -6.16
N PRO A 213 -4.28 -17.31 -7.37
CA PRO A 213 -4.32 -15.87 -7.57
C PRO A 213 -5.76 -15.33 -7.55
N CYS A 214 -5.94 -14.18 -6.91
CA CYS A 214 -7.25 -13.54 -6.77
C CYS A 214 -7.16 -12.03 -6.95
N LEU A 215 -8.11 -11.45 -7.68
CA LEU A 215 -8.35 -10.01 -7.72
C LEU A 215 -9.51 -9.63 -6.81
N ILE A 216 -9.23 -8.79 -5.83
CA ILE A 216 -10.19 -8.21 -4.90
C ILE A 216 -10.34 -6.74 -5.29
N HIS A 217 -11.53 -6.35 -5.72
CA HIS A 217 -11.84 -5.01 -6.20
C HIS A 217 -12.61 -4.22 -5.15
N VAL A 218 -12.19 -2.97 -4.93
CA VAL A 218 -12.84 -2.02 -4.03
C VAL A 218 -12.91 -0.67 -4.75
N ARG A 219 -14.06 0.00 -4.68
CA ARG A 219 -14.18 1.37 -5.17
C ARG A 219 -13.73 2.33 -4.08
N ILE A 220 -12.83 3.23 -4.43
CA ILE A 220 -12.37 4.30 -3.54
C ILE A 220 -12.82 5.62 -4.13
N ASP A 221 -13.22 6.58 -3.28
CA ASP A 221 -13.56 7.92 -3.77
C ASP A 221 -12.30 8.63 -4.31
N ALA A 222 -12.38 9.21 -5.50
CA ALA A 222 -11.29 9.99 -6.09
C ALA A 222 -10.97 11.26 -5.30
N ASP A 223 -11.92 11.71 -4.47
CA ASP A 223 -11.76 12.84 -3.58
C ASP A 223 -11.05 12.51 -2.27
N GLU A 224 -10.77 11.24 -1.99
CA GLU A 224 -9.84 10.86 -0.93
C GLU A 224 -8.45 11.46 -1.16
N LYS A 225 -7.78 11.78 -0.06
CA LYS A 225 -6.45 12.40 -0.06
C LYS A 225 -5.52 11.65 0.89
N VAL A 226 -4.24 11.67 0.56
CA VAL A 226 -3.19 11.20 1.46
C VAL A 226 -2.73 12.39 2.28
N TYR A 227 -2.91 12.27 3.59
CA TYR A 227 -2.43 13.21 4.59
C TYR A 227 -1.69 12.50 5.74
N PRO A 228 -0.81 13.19 6.47
CA PRO A 228 -0.34 14.55 6.21
C PRO A 228 0.53 14.64 4.95
N MET A 229 0.57 15.82 4.32
CA MET A 229 1.36 16.07 3.11
C MET A 229 2.26 17.29 3.27
N VAL A 230 3.55 17.15 3.00
CA VAL A 230 4.48 18.29 2.89
C VAL A 230 4.53 18.75 1.43
N PRO A 231 4.22 20.02 1.12
CA PRO A 231 4.32 20.53 -0.24
C PRO A 231 5.75 20.45 -0.80
N PRO A 232 5.91 20.27 -2.12
CA PRO A 232 7.24 20.25 -2.74
C PRO A 232 8.04 21.52 -2.40
N GLY A 233 9.22 21.34 -1.84
CA GLY A 233 10.13 22.43 -1.44
C GLY A 233 9.86 23.05 -0.08
N ALA A 234 8.82 22.64 0.65
CA ALA A 234 8.55 23.07 2.02
C ALA A 234 9.38 22.28 3.05
N ALA A 235 9.47 22.81 4.28
CA ALA A 235 10.05 22.06 5.40
C ALA A 235 9.07 20.99 5.89
N ASN A 236 9.56 19.86 6.41
CA ASN A 236 8.68 18.80 6.94
C ASN A 236 7.81 19.24 8.13
N THR A 237 8.11 20.36 8.76
CA THR A 237 7.28 20.98 9.80
C THR A 237 6.09 21.78 9.24
N GLN A 238 5.96 21.88 7.90
CA GLN A 238 4.92 22.62 7.19
C GLN A 238 4.03 21.63 6.42
N MET A 239 3.14 20.96 7.14
CA MET A 239 2.24 19.94 6.59
C MET A 239 0.86 20.51 6.23
N ILE A 240 0.22 19.90 5.24
CA ILE A 240 -1.18 20.09 4.85
C ILE A 240 -1.96 18.85 5.29
N GLY A 241 -3.17 19.07 5.81
CA GLY A 241 -4.05 18.01 6.32
C GLY A 241 -3.47 17.46 7.62
N GLU A 242 -3.97 18.01 8.73
CA GLU A 242 -3.57 17.79 10.14
C GLU A 242 -2.10 17.43 10.41
#